data_AF-A0A378BMK4-F1
#
_entry.id   AF-A0A378BMK4-F1
#
_cell.length_a   1.000
_cell.length_b   1.000
_cell.length_c   1.000
_cell.angle_alpha   90.00
_cell.angle_beta   90.00
_cell.angle_gamma   90.00
#
_symmetry.space_group_name_H-M   'P 1'
#
loop_
_entity.id
_entity.type
_entity.pdbx_description
1 polymer ?
#
loop_
_entity_poly.entity_id
_entity_poly.type
_entity_poly.pdbx_seq_one_letter_code
_entity_poly.pdbx_strand_id
1 'polypeptide(L)'
;MFKRLLMVAMLVIAPLTAVQAADQSNPYKLMNEAAQKTFDRLKNEQPKIKANPNYLRDIVDQELLPYVQVKYAGALVLGRYYKEATPAQREAYFCRLP
;
A
#
# COMPACT_ATOMS: atom_id res chain seq x y z
N MET A 1 42.85 17.63 -14.54
CA MET A 1 41.89 18.45 -13.74
C MET A 1 40.45 18.39 -14.28
N PHE A 2 40.25 18.25 -15.60
CA PHE A 2 38.93 18.10 -16.24
C PHE A 2 38.08 16.92 -15.72
N LYS A 3 38.72 15.78 -15.42
CA LYS A 3 38.07 14.57 -14.88
C LYS A 3 37.47 14.77 -13.47
N ARG A 4 38.02 15.71 -12.69
CA ARG A 4 37.50 16.09 -11.37
C ARG A 4 36.32 17.06 -11.48
N LEU A 5 36.32 17.95 -12.49
CA LEU A 5 35.17 18.83 -12.78
C LEU A 5 33.95 18.05 -13.29
N LEU A 6 34.17 17.04 -14.15
CA LEU A 6 33.11 16.16 -14.67
C LEU A 6 32.45 15.30 -13.58
N MET A 7 33.21 14.88 -12.58
CA MET A 7 32.71 14.10 -11.44
C MET A 7 31.87 14.95 -10.47
N VAL A 8 32.17 16.24 -10.34
CA VAL A 8 31.36 17.20 -9.57
C VAL A 8 30.08 17.57 -10.33
N ALA A 9 30.13 17.70 -11.66
CA ALA A 9 28.96 17.98 -12.49
C ALA A 9 27.91 16.84 -12.48
N MET A 10 28.36 15.58 -12.38
CA MET A 10 27.43 14.43 -12.24
C MET A 10 26.78 14.33 -10.85
N LEU A 11 27.31 14.98 -9.82
CA LEU A 11 26.73 14.96 -8.47
C LEU A 11 25.56 15.95 -8.31
N VAL A 12 25.37 16.87 -9.26
CA VAL A 12 24.31 17.91 -9.22
C VAL A 12 23.01 17.43 -9.89
N ILE A 13 23.02 16.28 -10.56
CA ILE A 13 21.83 15.64 -11.13
C ILE A 13 21.41 14.47 -10.23
N ALA A 14 21.35 14.70 -8.92
CA ALA A 14 20.52 13.86 -8.08
C ALA A 14 19.08 14.29 -8.37
N PRO A 15 18.22 13.44 -8.97
CA PRO A 15 16.83 13.79 -9.10
C PRO A 15 16.29 14.04 -7.69
N LEU A 16 15.82 15.27 -7.46
CA LEU A 16 14.91 15.62 -6.38
C LEU A 16 13.57 14.90 -6.61
N THR A 17 13.57 13.58 -6.69
CA THR A 17 12.39 12.78 -6.39
C THR A 17 12.36 12.62 -4.88
N ALA A 18 12.25 13.75 -4.17
CA ALA A 18 11.55 13.75 -2.91
C ALA A 18 10.10 13.42 -3.30
N VAL A 19 9.82 12.11 -3.40
CA VAL A 19 8.46 11.60 -3.38
C VAL A 19 7.84 12.27 -2.17
N GLN A 20 6.94 13.21 -2.40
CA GLN A 20 6.18 13.84 -1.33
C GLN A 20 5.45 12.67 -0.67
N ALA A 21 6.01 12.17 0.43
CA ALA A 21 5.31 11.25 1.28
C ALA A 21 4.02 11.98 1.64
N ALA A 22 2.88 11.46 1.18
CA ALA A 22 1.59 12.01 1.52
C ALA A 22 1.59 12.24 3.04
N ASP A 23 1.19 13.42 3.48
CA ASP A 23 1.06 13.73 4.90
C ASP A 23 -0.03 12.82 5.47
N GLN A 24 0.39 11.64 5.91
CA GLN A 24 -0.46 10.54 6.35
C GLN A 24 -0.94 10.71 7.80
N SER A 25 -0.77 11.89 8.38
CA SER A 25 -1.20 12.17 9.75
C SER A 25 -2.70 12.38 9.87
N ASN A 26 -3.38 12.82 8.79
CA ASN A 26 -4.82 13.12 8.82
C ASN A 26 -5.65 11.96 8.23
N PRO A 27 -6.39 11.20 9.05
CA PRO A 27 -7.15 10.05 8.58
C PRO A 27 -8.28 10.41 7.60
N TYR A 28 -8.85 11.62 7.68
CA TYR A 28 -9.88 12.06 6.72
C TYR A 28 -9.31 12.31 5.33
N LYS A 29 -8.10 12.89 5.26
CA LYS A 29 -7.41 13.07 3.98
C LYS A 29 -7.05 11.72 3.36
N LEU A 30 -6.51 10.81 4.17
CA LEU A 30 -6.17 9.46 3.71
C LEU A 30 -7.38 8.71 3.17
N MET A 31 -8.51 8.77 3.88
CA MET A 31 -9.75 8.14 3.43
C MET A 31 -10.22 8.72 2.10
N ASN A 32 -10.21 10.05 1.95
CA ASN A 32 -10.61 10.71 0.71
C ASN A 32 -9.69 10.34 -0.46
N GLU A 33 -8.37 10.31 -0.25
CA GLU A 33 -7.40 9.93 -1.27
C GLU A 33 -7.56 8.47 -1.70
N ALA A 34 -7.67 7.55 -0.74
CA ALA A 34 -7.87 6.13 -1.00
C ALA A 34 -9.18 5.88 -1.76
N ALA A 35 -10.28 6.51 -1.33
CA ALA A 35 -11.57 6.42 -2.00
C ALA A 35 -11.50 6.96 -3.42
N GLN A 36 -10.96 8.16 -3.61
CA GLN A 36 -10.84 8.80 -4.92
C GLN A 36 -10.08 7.90 -5.91
N LYS A 37 -8.89 7.43 -5.54
CA LYS A 37 -8.08 6.54 -6.38
C LYS A 37 -8.81 5.24 -6.70
N THR A 38 -9.43 4.61 -5.70
CA THR A 38 -10.18 3.37 -5.87
C THR A 38 -11.32 3.55 -6.88
N PHE A 39 -12.17 4.57 -6.71
CA PHE A 39 -13.29 4.82 -7.61
C PHE A 39 -12.86 5.24 -9.00
N ASP A 40 -11.77 6.01 -9.14
CA ASP A 40 -11.21 6.38 -10.43
C ASP A 40 -10.76 5.14 -11.21
N ARG A 41 -10.06 4.20 -10.56
CA ARG A 41 -9.66 2.93 -11.18
C ARG A 41 -10.86 2.06 -11.52
N LEU A 42 -11.83 1.94 -10.61
CA LEU A 42 -13.06 1.19 -10.89
C LEU A 42 -13.82 1.76 -12.10
N LYS A 43 -13.86 3.08 -12.27
CA LYS A 43 -14.54 3.72 -13.40
C LYS A 43 -13.75 3.56 -14.71
N ASN A 44 -12.45 3.82 -14.69
CA ASN A 44 -11.65 3.93 -15.90
C ASN A 44 -11.10 2.59 -16.40
N GLU A 45 -10.96 1.60 -15.51
CA GLU A 45 -10.33 0.31 -15.82
C GLU A 45 -11.34 -0.83 -16.04
N GLN A 46 -12.60 -0.49 -16.34
CA GLN A 46 -13.67 -1.45 -16.66
C GLN A 46 -13.28 -2.54 -17.68
N PRO A 47 -12.53 -2.27 -18.76
CA PRO A 47 -12.10 -3.32 -19.67
C PRO A 47 -11.21 -4.38 -18.99
N LYS A 48 -10.29 -3.98 -18.11
CA LYS A 48 -9.43 -4.90 -17.36
C LYS A 48 -10.23 -5.71 -16.34
N ILE A 49 -11.15 -5.05 -15.64
CA ILE A 49 -12.05 -5.69 -14.66
C ILE A 49 -12.92 -6.75 -15.34
N LYS A 50 -13.46 -6.45 -16.52
CA LYS A 50 -14.28 -7.40 -17.29
C LYS A 50 -13.46 -8.57 -17.84
N ALA A 51 -12.22 -8.31 -18.27
CA ALA A 51 -11.31 -9.34 -18.77
C ALA A 51 -10.84 -10.28 -17.64
N ASN A 52 -10.60 -9.74 -16.45
CA ASN A 52 -10.19 -10.51 -15.27
C ASN A 52 -10.81 -9.91 -14.00
N PRO A 53 -11.91 -10.51 -13.47
CA PRO A 53 -12.53 -10.03 -12.24
C PRO A 53 -11.62 -10.05 -11.02
N ASN A 54 -10.56 -10.88 -10.99
CA ASN A 54 -9.59 -10.88 -9.90
C ASN A 54 -8.77 -9.58 -9.83
N TYR A 55 -8.74 -8.77 -10.90
CA TYR A 55 -8.09 -7.46 -10.89
C TYR A 55 -8.69 -6.51 -9.84
N LEU A 56 -9.93 -6.74 -9.41
CA LEU A 56 -10.52 -5.99 -8.29
C LEU A 56 -9.75 -6.22 -6.98
N ARG A 57 -9.16 -7.40 -6.78
CA ARG A 57 -8.31 -7.67 -5.61
C ARG A 57 -7.05 -6.81 -5.67
N ASP A 58 -6.42 -6.73 -6.84
CA ASP A 58 -5.23 -5.89 -7.02
C ASP A 58 -5.54 -4.40 -6.72
N ILE A 59 -6.72 -3.91 -7.10
CA ILE A 59 -7.15 -2.54 -6.77
C ILE A 59 -7.32 -2.38 -5.25
N VAL A 60 -7.96 -3.35 -4.57
CA VAL A 60 -8.11 -3.32 -3.11
C VAL A 60 -6.75 -3.36 -2.40
N ASP A 61 -5.86 -4.25 -2.85
CA ASP A 61 -4.53 -4.45 -2.26
C ASP A 61 -3.64 -3.21 -2.42
N GLN A 62 -3.79 -2.49 -3.53
CA GLN A 62 -2.97 -1.32 -3.84
C GLN A 62 -3.55 -0.03 -3.25
N GLU A 63 -4.86 0.16 -3.27
CA GLU A 63 -5.49 1.44 -2.93
C GLU A 63 -6.09 1.48 -1.52
N LEU A 64 -6.46 0.33 -0.94
CA LEU A 64 -7.14 0.27 0.36
C LEU A 64 -6.25 -0.35 1.45
N LEU A 65 -5.65 -1.52 1.20
CA LEU A 65 -4.88 -2.23 2.22
C LEU A 65 -3.71 -1.46 2.84
N PRO A 66 -2.99 -0.55 2.15
CA PRO A 66 -1.92 0.23 2.78
C PRO A 66 -2.41 1.10 3.94
N TYR A 67 -3.69 1.43 3.96
CA TYR A 67 -4.34 2.25 4.99
C TYR A 67 -5.03 1.40 6.07
N VAL A 68 -5.06 0.06 5.92
CA VAL A 68 -5.75 -0.86 6.82
C VAL A 68 -4.74 -1.63 7.67
N GLN A 69 -4.95 -1.62 9.00
CA GLN A 69 -4.17 -2.44 9.92
C GLN A 69 -4.69 -3.89 9.94
N VAL A 70 -4.43 -4.65 8.88
CA VAL A 70 -4.97 -6.01 8.68
C VAL A 70 -4.66 -6.94 9.86
N LYS A 71 -3.43 -6.93 10.36
CA LYS A 71 -3.05 -7.78 11.51
C LYS A 71 -3.79 -7.40 12.79
N TYR A 72 -4.01 -6.10 13.02
CA TYR A 72 -4.75 -5.62 14.18
C TYR A 72 -6.23 -6.02 14.08
N ALA A 73 -6.87 -5.76 12.93
CA ALA A 73 -8.24 -6.18 12.68
C ALA A 73 -8.40 -7.71 12.79
N GLY A 74 -7.48 -8.47 12.20
CA GLY A 74 -7.44 -9.92 12.29
C GLY A 74 -7.28 -10.43 13.72
N ALA A 75 -6.45 -9.77 14.54
CA ALA A 75 -6.29 -10.11 15.95
C ALA A 75 -7.57 -9.80 16.76
N LEU A 76 -8.27 -8.71 16.45
CA LEU A 76 -9.57 -8.39 17.06
C LEU A 76 -10.62 -9.46 16.74
N VAL A 77 -10.65 -9.97 15.51
CA VAL A 77 -11.55 -11.08 15.12
C VAL A 77 -11.25 -12.35 15.92
N LEU A 78 -9.98 -12.66 16.16
CA LEU A 78 -9.58 -13.81 16.99
C LEU A 78 -9.92 -13.63 18.47
N GLY A 79 -10.02 -12.39 18.96
CA GLY A 79 -10.38 -12.09 20.34
C GLY A 79 -9.51 -12.85 21.36
N ARG A 80 -10.13 -13.63 22.24
CA ARG A 80 -9.43 -14.44 23.25
C ARG A 80 -8.49 -15.49 22.64
N TYR A 81 -8.88 -16.06 21.50
CA TYR A 81 -8.12 -17.12 20.82
C TYR A 81 -6.80 -16.61 20.26
N TYR A 82 -6.65 -15.30 20.08
CA TYR A 82 -5.38 -14.72 19.69
C TYR A 82 -4.28 -15.06 20.70
N LYS A 83 -4.56 -14.96 22.00
CA LYS A 83 -3.58 -15.26 23.06
C LYS A 83 -3.22 -16.74 23.13
N GLU A 84 -4.20 -17.61 22.87
CA GLU A 84 -4.06 -19.07 22.92
C GLU A 84 -3.33 -19.63 21.69
N ALA A 85 -3.41 -18.96 20.54
CA ALA A 85 -2.77 -19.39 19.31
C ALA A 85 -1.23 -19.34 19.42
N THR A 86 -0.59 -20.40 18.92
CA THR A 86 0.88 -20.45 18.75
C THR A 86 1.36 -19.42 17.71
N PRO A 87 2.64 -19.01 17.75
CA PRO A 87 3.19 -18.10 16.74
C PRO A 87 2.97 -18.60 15.31
N ALA A 88 3.18 -19.89 15.04
CA ALA A 88 2.97 -20.50 13.72
C ALA A 88 1.49 -20.45 13.28
N GLN A 89 0.54 -20.63 14.20
CA GLN A 89 -0.89 -20.50 13.90
C GLN A 89 -1.29 -19.05 13.60
N ARG A 90 -0.74 -18.08 14.33
CA ARG A 90 -0.98 -16.66 14.07
C ARG A 90 -0.42 -16.24 12.72
N GLU A 91 0.79 -16.69 12.39
CA GLU A 91 1.42 -16.42 11.09
C GLU A 91 0.63 -17.04 9.94
N ALA A 92 0.23 -18.32 10.06
CA ALA A 92 -0.62 -18.98 9.07
C ALA A 92 -1.98 -18.29 8.90
N TYR A 93 -2.55 -17.75 9.99
CA TYR A 93 -3.78 -16.97 9.94
C TYR A 93 -3.57 -15.63 9.22
N PHE A 94 -2.55 -14.87 9.58
CA PHE A 94 -2.26 -13.57 8.97
C PHE A 94 -1.82 -13.68 7.51
N CYS A 95 -1.16 -14.77 7.11
CA CYS A 95 -0.77 -15.03 5.71
C CYS A 95 -1.97 -15.35 4.81
N ARG A 96 -3.11 -15.76 5.40
CA ARG A 96 -4.36 -16.01 4.67
C ARG A 96 -5.31 -14.82 4.67
N LEU A 97 -5.04 -13.80 5.47
CA LEU A 97 -5.74 -12.53 5.36
C LEU A 97 -5.29 -11.81 4.09
N PRO A 98 -6.17 -11.03 3.45
CA PRO A 98 -5.82 -10.21 2.31
C PRO A 98 -4.68 -9.24 2.65
#